data_AF-A0A956HAY6-F1
#
_entry.id   AF-A0A956HAY6-F1
#
_cell.length_a   1.000
_cell.length_b   1.000
_cell.length_c   1.000
_cell.angle_alpha   90.00
_cell.angle_beta   90.00
_cell.angle_gamma   90.00
#
_symmetry.space_group_name_H-M   'P 1'
#
loop_
_entity.id
_entity.type
_entity.pdbx_description
1 polymer ?
#
loop_
_entity_poly.entity_id
_entity_poly.type
_entity_poly.pdbx_seq_one_letter_code
_entity_poly.pdbx_strand_id
1 'polypeptide(L)'
;MHPCTWRPAGRALPALLLAALGAAAGCVGGADSQTINGRVDRTSFGAQVIGARVVAGDEVIATTPVASDGTFRLDIPAGAGYRLEILAADGVHPYRAADVGGVAHFDVCAPSAPWDLGMVTEHGCTDPDVPPPEPGCDGGGHPPWCPPGVPDEECNDPCQWDPEACGDPCALYPEACDPCAMNPEL
;
A
#
# COMPACT_ATOMS: atom_id res chain seq x y z
N MET A 1 -6.90 25.83 0.45
CA MET A 1 -6.95 25.71 1.92
C MET A 1 -8.36 26.06 2.38
N HIS A 2 -9.18 25.04 2.62
CA HIS A 2 -10.52 25.19 3.19
C HIS A 2 -10.54 24.54 4.58
N PRO A 3 -11.16 25.16 5.60
CA PRO A 3 -11.19 24.63 6.96
C PRO A 3 -12.26 23.54 7.14
N CYS A 4 -11.90 22.46 7.83
CA CYS A 4 -12.87 21.50 8.37
C CYS A 4 -13.58 22.11 9.59
N THR A 5 -14.86 22.42 9.45
CA THR A 5 -15.72 22.77 10.59
C THR A 5 -16.53 21.55 11.05
N TRP A 6 -16.37 21.19 12.31
CA TRP A 6 -17.24 20.29 13.06
C TRP A 6 -18.64 20.91 13.24
N ARG A 7 -19.71 20.13 13.02
CA ARG A 7 -21.10 20.53 13.36
C ARG A 7 -21.72 19.51 14.32
N PRO A 8 -22.26 19.94 15.47
CA PRO A 8 -23.07 19.10 16.33
C PRO A 8 -24.54 19.04 15.86
N ALA A 9 -25.25 18.08 16.43
CA ALA A 9 -26.56 17.56 16.06
C ALA A 9 -27.70 18.59 15.96
N GLY A 10 -28.63 18.28 15.06
CA GLY A 10 -30.05 18.53 15.29
C GLY A 10 -30.74 19.42 14.26
N ARG A 11 -31.45 18.79 13.32
CA ARG A 11 -32.84 19.14 12.98
C ARG A 11 -33.45 18.08 12.06
N ALA A 12 -34.59 17.57 12.49
CA ALA A 12 -35.46 16.66 11.77
C ALA A 12 -35.93 17.28 10.44
N LEU A 13 -35.78 16.53 9.35
CA LEU A 13 -36.40 16.78 8.05
C LEU A 13 -37.00 15.45 7.54
N PRO A 14 -38.06 15.52 6.73
CA PRO A 14 -39.04 14.45 6.56
C PRO A 14 -38.53 13.35 5.63
N ALA A 15 -39.04 12.14 5.90
CA ALA A 15 -38.75 10.90 5.19
C ALA A 15 -39.01 11.04 3.68
N LEU A 16 -37.92 11.07 2.90
CA LEU A 16 -37.93 10.72 1.48
C LEU A 16 -37.19 9.39 1.37
N LEU A 17 -38.00 8.32 1.35
CA LEU A 17 -37.57 6.93 1.29
C LEU A 17 -37.15 6.61 -0.15
N LEU A 18 -35.95 6.99 -0.57
CA LEU A 18 -35.29 6.36 -1.72
C LEU A 18 -34.56 5.12 -1.21
N ALA A 19 -35.16 3.96 -1.45
CA ALA A 19 -34.51 2.66 -1.30
C ALA A 19 -33.45 2.52 -2.41
N ALA A 20 -32.27 3.08 -2.18
CA ALA A 20 -31.08 2.67 -2.90
C ALA A 20 -30.69 1.27 -2.39
N LEU A 21 -31.04 0.22 -3.15
CA LEU A 21 -30.40 -1.08 -3.04
C LEU A 21 -28.93 -0.90 -3.45
N GLY A 22 -28.11 -0.39 -2.53
CA GLY A 22 -26.67 -0.52 -2.62
C GLY A 22 -26.38 -2.00 -2.53
N ALA A 23 -25.90 -2.58 -3.63
CA ALA A 23 -25.31 -3.90 -3.62
C ALA A 23 -24.10 -3.86 -2.69
N ALA A 24 -24.32 -4.08 -1.40
CA ALA A 24 -23.29 -4.50 -0.49
C ALA A 24 -22.85 -5.85 -1.02
N ALA A 25 -21.77 -5.87 -1.81
CA ALA A 25 -21.01 -7.08 -2.09
C ALA A 25 -20.50 -7.58 -0.74
N GLY A 26 -21.37 -8.32 -0.04
CA GLY A 26 -21.06 -8.93 1.23
C GLY A 26 -19.92 -9.90 1.00
N CYS A 27 -18.83 -9.73 1.71
CA CYS A 27 -17.76 -10.70 1.76
C CYS A 27 -18.31 -11.96 2.43
N VAL A 28 -18.64 -12.99 1.64
CA VAL A 28 -19.21 -14.25 2.17
C VAL A 28 -18.11 -15.32 2.20
N GLY A 29 -17.64 -15.67 3.40
CA GLY A 29 -16.94 -16.94 3.68
C GLY A 29 -15.42 -16.94 3.48
N GLY A 30 -14.69 -16.30 4.40
CA GLY A 30 -13.25 -16.46 4.62
C GLY A 30 -12.98 -16.52 6.13
N ALA A 31 -11.72 -16.72 6.55
CA ALA A 31 -11.36 -16.64 7.98
C ALA A 31 -11.88 -15.33 8.60
N ASP A 32 -12.20 -15.31 9.90
CA ASP A 32 -12.76 -14.10 10.54
C ASP A 32 -11.71 -12.97 10.70
N SER A 33 -10.43 -13.29 10.48
CA SER A 33 -9.32 -12.35 10.61
C SER A 33 -8.19 -12.62 9.62
N GLN A 34 -7.57 -11.55 9.13
CA GLN A 34 -6.35 -11.53 8.33
C GLN A 34 -5.15 -11.35 9.26
N THR A 35 -4.17 -12.24 9.13
CA THR A 35 -2.90 -12.08 9.82
C THR A 35 -1.98 -11.17 9.01
N ILE A 36 -1.33 -10.22 9.68
CA ILE A 36 -0.22 -9.41 9.18
C ILE A 36 1.01 -9.72 10.02
N ASN A 37 2.10 -10.11 9.38
CA ASN A 37 3.42 -10.26 9.98
C ASN A 37 4.35 -9.16 9.44
N GLY A 38 5.35 -8.82 10.22
CA GLY A 38 6.46 -8.00 9.77
C GLY A 38 7.60 -8.03 10.77
N ARG A 39 8.73 -7.47 10.36
CA ARG A 39 9.88 -7.21 11.22
C ARG A 39 10.19 -5.73 11.12
N VAL A 40 10.54 -5.09 12.24
CA VAL A 40 10.93 -3.68 12.28
C VAL A 40 12.45 -3.57 12.39
N ASP A 41 13.06 -2.77 11.51
CA ASP A 41 14.45 -2.37 11.65
C ASP A 41 14.51 -1.25 12.68
N ARG A 42 14.80 -1.63 13.92
CA ARG A 42 14.86 -0.70 15.06
C ARG A 42 15.95 0.35 14.92
N THR A 43 16.96 0.13 14.06
CA THR A 43 18.03 1.11 13.86
C THR A 43 17.62 2.25 12.95
N SER A 44 16.61 2.03 12.11
CA SER A 44 16.04 3.05 11.24
C SER A 44 15.15 4.05 11.95
N PHE A 45 14.75 3.79 13.20
CA PHE A 45 13.90 4.68 14.00
C PHE A 45 14.75 5.50 14.97
N GLY A 46 14.42 6.79 15.11
CA GLY A 46 15.06 7.68 16.09
C GLY A 46 14.81 7.31 17.57
N ALA A 47 13.88 6.41 17.85
CA ALA A 47 13.52 5.98 19.20
C ALA A 47 13.20 4.48 19.27
N GLN A 48 13.13 3.96 20.50
CA GLN A 48 12.81 2.56 20.74
C GLN A 48 11.40 2.22 20.24
N VAL A 49 11.31 1.31 19.25
CA VAL A 49 10.04 0.73 18.81
C VAL A 49 9.53 -0.26 19.85
N ILE A 50 8.28 -0.08 20.28
CA ILE A 50 7.63 -0.87 21.33
C ILE A 50 6.47 -1.72 20.82
N GLY A 51 5.88 -1.37 19.67
CA GLY A 51 4.68 -2.04 19.18
C GLY A 51 4.32 -1.68 17.74
N ALA A 52 3.28 -2.34 17.24
CA ALA A 52 2.60 -2.02 15.99
C ALA A 52 1.09 -2.05 16.23
N ARG A 53 0.33 -1.23 15.50
CA ARG A 53 -1.12 -1.21 15.57
C ARG A 53 -1.76 -0.98 14.21
N VAL A 54 -2.98 -1.49 14.03
CA VAL A 54 -3.85 -1.15 12.91
C VAL A 54 -4.97 -0.26 13.40
N VAL A 55 -5.24 0.81 12.65
CA VAL A 55 -6.31 1.76 12.93
C VAL A 55 -7.26 1.90 11.73
N ALA A 56 -8.52 2.23 12.00
CA ALA A 56 -9.50 2.66 11.00
C ALA A 56 -9.99 4.05 11.39
N GLY A 57 -9.55 5.08 10.67
CA GLY A 57 -9.72 6.46 11.12
C GLY A 57 -8.99 6.72 12.44
N ASP A 58 -9.74 6.98 13.51
CA ASP A 58 -9.24 7.20 14.87
C ASP A 58 -9.41 5.97 15.79
N GLU A 59 -10.07 4.92 15.32
CA GLU A 59 -10.32 3.70 16.09
C GLU A 59 -9.13 2.74 16.00
N VAL A 60 -8.65 2.24 17.14
CA VAL A 60 -7.63 1.20 17.19
C VAL A 60 -8.30 -0.17 17.05
N ILE A 61 -7.97 -0.87 15.97
CA ILE A 61 -8.58 -2.16 15.61
C ILE A 61 -7.79 -3.30 16.22
N ALA A 62 -6.46 -3.25 16.12
CA ALA A 62 -5.56 -4.24 16.69
C ALA A 62 -4.26 -3.58 17.14
N THR A 63 -3.64 -4.13 18.18
CA THR A 63 -2.34 -3.68 18.70
C THR A 63 -1.54 -4.92 19.09
N THR A 64 -0.22 -4.87 18.89
CA THR A 64 0.68 -5.95 19.28
C THR A 64 2.03 -5.37 19.74
N PRO A 65 2.69 -5.95 20.76
CA PRO A 65 4.07 -5.59 21.08
C PRO A 65 5.02 -6.07 19.99
N VAL A 66 6.11 -5.33 19.76
CA VAL A 66 7.20 -5.77 18.89
C VAL A 66 8.18 -6.58 19.74
N ALA A 67 8.43 -7.83 19.35
CA ALA A 67 9.34 -8.74 20.02
C ALA A 67 10.80 -8.22 20.00
N SER A 68 11.68 -8.75 20.85
CA SER A 68 13.06 -8.28 20.99
C SER A 68 13.88 -8.37 19.70
N ASP A 69 13.53 -9.29 18.80
CA ASP A 69 14.15 -9.45 17.48
C ASP A 69 13.54 -8.56 16.38
N GLY A 70 12.61 -7.68 16.76
CA GLY A 70 11.93 -6.75 15.86
C GLY A 70 10.68 -7.34 15.21
N THR A 71 10.33 -8.61 15.41
CA THR A 71 9.12 -9.20 14.80
C THR A 71 7.83 -8.75 15.46
N PHE A 72 6.76 -8.70 14.69
CA PHE A 72 5.40 -8.51 15.18
C PHE A 72 4.39 -9.32 14.35
N ARG A 73 3.24 -9.59 14.98
CA ARG A 73 2.09 -10.25 14.37
C ARG A 73 0.81 -9.58 14.83
N LEU A 74 -0.03 -9.19 13.88
CA LEU A 74 -1.37 -8.61 14.07
C LEU A 74 -2.40 -9.53 13.42
N ASP A 75 -3.50 -9.78 14.10
CA ASP A 75 -4.68 -10.44 13.52
C ASP A 75 -5.80 -9.38 13.47
N ILE A 76 -6.27 -9.04 12.28
CA ILE A 76 -7.25 -7.96 12.06
C ILE A 76 -8.52 -8.52 11.42
N PRO A 77 -9.72 -8.05 11.80
CA PRO A 77 -10.95 -8.50 11.17
C PRO A 77 -11.08 -8.01 9.73
N ALA A 78 -12.08 -8.53 9.01
CA ALA A 78 -12.51 -7.94 7.75
C ALA A 78 -13.02 -6.51 7.95
N GLY A 79 -12.69 -5.62 7.01
CA GLY A 79 -13.08 -4.21 7.03
C GLY A 79 -12.29 -3.39 6.02
N ALA A 80 -12.43 -2.06 6.08
CA ALA A 80 -11.86 -1.17 5.08
C ALA A 80 -11.27 0.11 5.70
N GLY A 81 -10.41 0.79 4.95
CA GLY A 81 -9.78 2.04 5.34
C GLY A 81 -8.75 1.87 6.46
N TYR A 82 -8.15 0.69 6.57
CA TYR A 82 -7.14 0.42 7.57
C TYR A 82 -5.82 1.13 7.25
N ARG A 83 -5.10 1.48 8.31
CA ARG A 83 -3.72 1.97 8.26
C ARG A 83 -2.90 1.25 9.32
N LEU A 84 -1.68 0.86 8.98
CA LEU A 84 -0.70 0.33 9.92
C LEU A 84 0.12 1.49 10.50
N GLU A 85 0.38 1.43 11.81
CA GLU A 85 1.19 2.41 12.53
C GLU A 85 2.19 1.70 13.44
N ILE A 86 3.43 2.16 13.45
CA ILE A 86 4.49 1.70 14.33
C ILE A 86 4.50 2.58 15.57
N LEU A 87 4.55 1.95 16.75
CA LEU A 87 4.58 2.60 18.04
C LEU A 87 6.03 2.66 18.51
N ALA A 88 6.56 3.86 18.66
CA ALA A 88 7.87 4.11 19.23
C ALA A 88 7.75 4.97 20.49
N ALA A 89 8.82 5.02 21.29
CA ALA A 89 8.84 5.77 22.54
C ALA A 89 8.65 7.29 22.35
N ASP A 90 8.96 7.81 21.17
CA ASP A 90 8.80 9.22 20.80
C ASP A 90 7.44 9.53 20.15
N GLY A 91 6.69 8.53 19.71
CA GLY A 91 5.38 8.75 19.10
C GLY A 91 4.90 7.62 18.19
N VAL A 92 3.97 8.00 17.31
CA VAL A 92 3.31 7.10 16.36
C VAL A 92 3.83 7.43 14.96
N HIS A 93 4.31 6.40 14.27
CA HIS A 93 4.90 6.50 12.95
C HIS A 93 4.02 5.74 11.95
N PRO A 94 3.32 6.43 11.02
CA PRO A 94 2.52 5.76 10.00
C PRO A 94 3.41 4.89 9.11
N TYR A 95 2.97 3.66 8.84
CA TYR A 95 3.64 2.79 7.88
C TYR A 95 3.50 3.37 6.47
N ARG A 96 4.62 3.40 5.75
CA ARG A 96 4.72 3.86 4.37
C ARG A 96 5.20 2.71 3.51
N ALA A 97 4.35 2.24 2.61
CA ALA A 97 4.77 1.24 1.64
C ALA A 97 5.52 1.95 0.49
N ALA A 98 6.61 1.34 0.03
CA ALA A 98 7.55 1.97 -0.90
C ALA A 98 6.88 2.27 -2.26
N ASP A 99 5.99 1.40 -2.70
CA ASP A 99 5.27 1.43 -3.97
C ASP A 99 4.24 2.57 -4.08
N VAL A 100 3.64 2.99 -2.96
CA VAL A 100 2.58 4.01 -2.94
C VAL A 100 3.08 5.42 -2.64
N GLY A 101 4.37 5.61 -2.32
CA GLY A 101 4.96 6.93 -2.07
C GLY A 101 4.30 7.70 -0.91
N GLY A 102 3.62 7.01 0.00
CA GLY A 102 2.71 7.62 0.96
C GLY A 102 2.34 6.69 2.12
N VAL A 103 1.39 7.14 2.93
CA VAL A 103 0.83 6.32 4.02
C VAL A 103 -0.01 5.21 3.40
N ALA A 104 0.32 3.96 3.69
CA ALA A 104 -0.39 2.82 3.13
C ALA A 104 -1.78 2.68 3.77
N HIS A 105 -2.80 2.65 2.92
CA HIS A 105 -4.16 2.28 3.29
C HIS A 105 -4.51 0.95 2.64
N PHE A 106 -5.26 0.11 3.34
CA PHE A 106 -5.65 -1.20 2.82
C PHE A 106 -7.00 -1.64 3.36
N ASP A 107 -7.62 -2.57 2.62
CA ASP A 107 -8.90 -3.19 2.96
C ASP A 107 -8.70 -4.70 3.14
N VAL A 108 -9.44 -5.29 4.07
CA VAL A 108 -9.51 -6.74 4.26
C VAL A 108 -10.92 -7.20 3.91
N CYS A 109 -11.13 -7.55 2.65
CA CYS A 109 -12.44 -8.04 2.18
C CYS A 109 -12.63 -9.52 2.53
N ALA A 110 -11.70 -10.37 2.11
CA ALA A 110 -11.71 -11.81 2.39
C ALA A 110 -10.36 -12.20 2.99
N PRO A 111 -10.27 -12.39 4.32
CA PRO A 111 -9.05 -12.83 4.93
C PRO A 111 -8.52 -14.11 4.31
N SER A 112 -7.21 -14.13 4.05
CA SER A 112 -6.53 -15.17 3.30
C SER A 112 -5.24 -15.60 4.01
N ALA A 113 -4.27 -16.10 3.25
CA ALA A 113 -2.94 -16.40 3.80
C ALA A 113 -2.36 -15.16 4.51
N PRO A 114 -1.51 -15.35 5.55
CA PRO A 114 -0.88 -14.24 6.24
C PRO A 114 -0.14 -13.30 5.27
N TRP A 115 -0.34 -12.00 5.44
CA TRP A 115 0.42 -10.98 4.73
C TRP A 115 1.74 -10.77 5.46
N ASP A 116 2.84 -10.83 4.72
CA ASP A 116 4.16 -10.54 5.26
C ASP A 116 4.63 -9.21 4.68
N LEU A 117 4.85 -8.24 5.57
CA LEU A 117 5.37 -6.91 5.22
C LEU A 117 6.88 -6.89 5.07
N GLY A 118 7.56 -8.01 5.39
CA GLY A 118 9.01 -8.08 5.37
C GLY A 118 9.63 -7.12 6.39
N MET A 119 10.63 -6.36 5.94
CA MET A 119 11.36 -5.40 6.75
C MET A 119 10.69 -4.02 6.71
N VAL A 120 10.34 -3.48 7.87
CA VAL A 120 9.73 -2.18 8.07
C VAL A 120 10.75 -1.20 8.63
N THR A 121 10.98 -0.08 7.95
CA THR A 121 11.81 1.03 8.42
C THR A 121 11.00 2.30 8.64
N GLU A 122 11.58 3.31 9.29
CA GLU A 122 10.94 4.63 9.47
C GLU A 122 10.55 5.29 8.12
N HIS A 123 11.33 5.01 7.07
CA HIS A 123 11.10 5.55 5.73
C HIS A 123 10.32 4.62 4.80
N GLY A 124 9.93 3.43 5.28
CA GLY A 124 9.17 2.42 4.53
C GLY A 124 9.92 1.09 4.37
N CYS A 125 9.54 0.27 3.40
CA CYS A 125 10.27 -0.96 3.11
C CYS A 125 11.54 -0.64 2.32
N THR A 126 12.71 -0.79 2.94
CA THR A 126 13.98 -0.94 2.24
C THR A 126 14.29 -2.43 2.21
N ASP A 127 14.46 -3.01 1.03
CA ASP A 127 15.01 -4.36 0.91
C ASP A 127 16.43 -4.35 1.51
N PRO A 128 16.72 -5.10 2.59
CA PRO A 128 18.02 -5.06 3.25
C PRO A 128 19.13 -5.76 2.47
N ASP A 129 18.79 -6.58 1.47
CA ASP A 129 19.77 -7.26 0.59
C ASP A 129 20.07 -6.46 -0.68
N VAL A 130 19.31 -5.37 -0.93
CA VAL A 130 19.61 -4.40 -1.97
C VAL A 130 20.53 -3.34 -1.36
N PRO A 131 21.80 -3.21 -1.81
CA PRO A 131 22.67 -2.12 -1.36
C PRO A 131 21.93 -0.80 -1.57
N PRO A 132 22.04 0.17 -0.64
CA PRO A 132 21.21 1.37 -0.64
C PRO A 132 21.22 1.98 -2.04
N PRO A 133 20.09 1.96 -2.77
CA PRO A 133 20.05 2.55 -4.08
C PRO A 133 20.31 4.04 -3.90
N GLU A 134 21.09 4.62 -4.81
CA GLU A 134 21.05 6.06 -5.01
C GLU A 134 19.57 6.50 -5.06
N PRO A 135 19.20 7.64 -4.47
CA PRO A 135 17.86 7.89 -3.92
C PRO A 135 16.73 7.61 -4.92
N GLY A 136 16.17 6.41 -4.81
CA GLY A 136 15.09 5.88 -5.62
C GLY A 136 14.73 4.50 -5.07
N CYS A 137 13.65 4.42 -4.30
CA CYS A 137 13.00 3.14 -3.98
C CYS A 137 11.95 2.90 -5.07
N ASP A 138 12.40 2.62 -6.28
CA ASP A 138 11.59 2.11 -7.35
C ASP A 138 11.60 0.59 -7.29
N GLY A 139 10.41 0.01 -7.09
CA GLY A 139 10.14 -1.39 -7.42
C GLY A 139 10.21 -1.61 -8.93
N GLY A 140 11.30 -1.20 -9.57
CA GLY A 140 11.63 -1.51 -10.95
C GLY A 140 12.09 -2.96 -11.02
N GLY A 141 11.15 -3.89 -11.19
CA GLY A 141 11.55 -5.19 -11.72
C GLY A 141 12.27 -4.97 -13.04
N HIS A 142 13.40 -5.65 -13.26
CA HIS A 142 14.16 -5.60 -14.50
C HIS A 142 13.17 -5.69 -15.67
N PRO A 143 13.06 -4.65 -16.51
CA PRO A 143 12.02 -4.61 -17.52
C PRO A 143 12.13 -5.85 -18.41
N PRO A 144 11.02 -6.49 -18.80
CA PRO A 144 11.06 -7.75 -19.55
C PRO A 144 11.73 -7.62 -20.93
N TRP A 145 11.89 -6.39 -21.41
CA TRP A 145 12.59 -6.02 -22.64
C TRP A 145 14.09 -5.74 -22.44
N CYS A 146 14.58 -5.67 -21.20
CA CYS A 146 16.00 -5.48 -20.96
C CYS A 146 16.75 -6.83 -20.99
N PRO A 147 17.91 -6.92 -21.67
CA PRO A 147 18.67 -8.15 -21.71
C PRO A 147 19.26 -8.53 -20.35
N PRO A 148 19.33 -9.84 -20.01
CA PRO A 148 19.92 -10.28 -18.76
C PRO A 148 21.40 -9.88 -18.67
N GLY A 149 21.77 -9.26 -17.55
CA GLY A 149 23.15 -8.82 -17.28
C GLY A 149 23.46 -7.38 -17.70
N VAL A 150 22.47 -6.65 -18.22
CA VAL A 150 22.53 -5.20 -18.42
C VAL A 150 22.03 -4.52 -17.13
N PRO A 151 22.74 -3.53 -16.57
CA PRO A 151 22.27 -2.78 -15.41
C PRO A 151 21.03 -1.94 -15.77
N ASP A 152 20.08 -1.79 -14.85
CA ASP A 152 18.78 -1.16 -15.12
C ASP A 152 18.90 0.30 -15.60
N GLU A 153 19.98 1.00 -15.22
CA GLU A 153 20.28 2.36 -15.66
C GLU A 153 20.67 2.44 -17.16
N GLU A 154 21.12 1.34 -17.75
CA GLU A 154 21.35 1.19 -19.19
C GLU A 154 20.09 0.68 -19.93
N CYS A 155 19.03 0.36 -19.19
CA CYS A 155 17.72 -0.01 -19.70
C CYS A 155 16.76 1.19 -19.78
N ASN A 156 17.24 2.42 -19.99
CA ASN A 156 16.36 3.60 -20.04
C ASN A 156 15.70 3.83 -21.41
N ASP A 157 16.21 3.20 -22.46
CA ASP A 157 15.69 3.31 -23.83
C ASP A 157 15.34 1.91 -24.38
N PRO A 158 14.05 1.52 -24.44
CA PRO A 158 13.66 0.26 -25.04
C PRO A 158 14.06 0.17 -26.53
N CYS A 159 14.24 1.29 -27.22
CA CYS A 159 14.66 1.32 -28.62
C CYS A 159 16.11 0.96 -28.85
N GLN A 160 16.94 1.08 -27.81
CA GLN A 160 18.35 0.68 -27.89
C GLN A 160 18.49 -0.84 -28.01
N TRP A 161 17.56 -1.59 -27.40
CA TRP A 161 17.64 -3.04 -27.26
C TRP A 161 16.64 -3.79 -28.15
N ASP A 162 15.49 -3.17 -28.46
CA ASP A 162 14.52 -3.67 -29.44
C ASP A 162 14.06 -2.54 -30.39
N PRO A 163 14.82 -2.28 -31.47
CA PRO A 163 14.49 -1.25 -32.44
C PRO A 163 13.17 -1.51 -33.18
N GLU A 164 12.74 -2.77 -33.28
CA GLU A 164 11.49 -3.15 -33.95
C GLU A 164 10.27 -2.79 -33.08
N ALA A 165 10.38 -2.96 -31.76
CA ALA A 165 9.36 -2.50 -30.82
C ALA A 165 9.13 -0.97 -30.88
N CYS A 166 10.13 -0.20 -31.29
CA CYS A 166 10.00 1.25 -31.46
C CYS A 166 9.43 1.71 -32.81
N GLY A 167 9.31 0.80 -33.78
CA GLY A 167 8.59 1.08 -35.02
C GLY A 167 7.07 1.13 -34.83
N ASP A 168 6.57 0.50 -33.76
CA ASP A 168 5.15 0.43 -33.42
C ASP A 168 4.94 0.81 -31.94
N PRO A 169 4.52 2.04 -31.64
CA PRO A 169 4.25 2.49 -30.27
C PRO A 169 3.27 1.58 -29.50
N CYS A 170 2.42 0.83 -30.22
CA CYS A 170 1.47 -0.09 -29.66
C CYS A 170 2.07 -1.44 -29.24
N ALA A 171 3.27 -1.78 -29.73
CA ALA A 171 4.01 -2.94 -29.27
C ALA A 171 4.61 -2.70 -27.88
N LEU A 172 5.03 -1.47 -27.59
CA LEU A 172 5.61 -1.08 -26.30
C LEU A 172 4.56 -0.75 -25.24
N TYR A 173 3.44 -0.14 -25.65
CA TYR A 173 2.37 0.25 -24.74
C TYR A 173 1.00 -0.17 -25.31
N PRO A 174 0.66 -1.48 -25.26
CA PRO A 174 -0.60 -1.99 -25.78
C PRO A 174 -1.81 -1.29 -25.16
N GLU A 175 -1.74 -0.96 -23.87
CA GLU A 175 -2.77 -0.23 -23.13
C GLU A 175 -2.97 1.21 -23.61
N ALA A 176 -1.93 1.86 -24.16
CA ALA A 176 -2.05 3.20 -24.73
C ALA A 176 -2.74 3.16 -26.10
N CYS A 177 -2.72 2.03 -26.78
CA CYS A 177 -3.30 1.86 -28.12
C CYS A 177 -4.69 1.23 -28.12
N ASP A 178 -5.33 1.06 -26.95
CA ASP A 178 -6.75 0.77 -26.90
C ASP A 178 -7.53 2.01 -27.38
N PRO A 179 -8.26 1.96 -28.51
CA PRO A 179 -9.06 3.07 -28.98
C PRO A 179 -10.13 3.51 -27.97
N CYS A 180 -10.52 2.64 -27.02
CA CYS A 180 -11.42 2.97 -25.92
C CYS A 180 -10.73 3.77 -24.80
N ALA A 181 -9.40 3.69 -24.66
CA ALA A 181 -8.65 4.46 -23.66
C ALA A 181 -8.38 5.91 -24.13
N MET A 182 -8.29 6.14 -25.44
CA MET A 182 -8.02 7.48 -25.99
C MET A 182 -9.28 8.34 -26.22
N ASN A 183 -10.49 7.77 -26.13
CA ASN A 183 -11.73 8.56 -26.22
C ASN A 183 -12.82 8.03 -25.26
N PRO A 184 -12.95 8.59 -24.04
CA PRO A 184 -13.98 8.18 -23.09
C PRO A 184 -15.40 8.65 -23.46
N GLU A 185 -15.58 9.34 -24.60
CA GLU A 185 -16.89 9.83 -25.06
C GLU A 185 -17.48 9.05 -26.26
N LEU A 186 -16.86 7.94 -26.68
CA LEU A 186 -17.40 7.01 -27.68
C LEU A 186 -18.09 5.79 -27.05
#